data_AF-A0A6B3FM54-F1
#
_entry.id   AF-A0A6B3FM54-F1
#
_cell.length_a   1.000
_cell.length_b   1.000
_cell.length_c   1.000
_cell.angle_alpha   90.00
_cell.angle_beta   90.00
_cell.angle_gamma   90.00
#
_symmetry.space_group_name_H-M   'P 1'
#
loop_
_entity.id
_entity.type
_entity.pdbx_description
1 polymer ?
#
loop_
_entity_poly.entity_id
_entity_poly.type
_entity_poly.pdbx_seq_one_letter_code
_entity_poly.pdbx_strand_id
1 'polypeptide(L)' 'PLGRPAQPAEMAPAYVFLASANASFITGEIMNATGGTPLP' A
#
# COMPACT_ATOMS: atom_id res chain seq x y z
N PRO A 1 9.89 6.47 -9.80
CA PRO A 1 8.45 6.58 -10.13
C PRO A 1 8.08 5.69 -11.33
N LEU A 2 6.99 4.91 -11.24
CA LEU A 2 6.55 3.94 -12.25
C LEU A 2 5.87 4.59 -13.47
N GLY A 3 5.53 5.88 -13.40
CA GLY A 3 5.07 6.67 -14.55
C GLY A 3 3.70 6.27 -15.13
N ARG A 4 2.94 5.42 -14.42
CA ARG A 4 1.61 4.94 -14.83
C ARG A 4 0.70 4.74 -13.61
N PRO A 5 -0.64 4.70 -13.80
CA PRO A 5 -1.56 4.26 -12.76
C PRO A 5 -1.27 2.82 -12.31
N ALA A 6 -1.52 2.55 -11.03
CA ALA A 6 -1.47 1.20 -10.48
C ALA A 6 -2.64 0.37 -10.99
N GLN A 7 -2.39 -0.91 -11.22
CA GLN A 7 -3.42 -1.90 -11.51
C GLN A 7 -4.08 -2.37 -10.21
N PRO A 8 -5.35 -2.82 -10.23
CA PRO A 8 -6.02 -3.32 -9.04
C PRO A 8 -5.25 -4.44 -8.33
N ALA A 9 -4.62 -5.33 -9.10
CA ALA A 9 -3.80 -6.42 -8.59
C ALA A 9 -2.54 -5.94 -7.86
N GLU A 10 -2.04 -4.73 -8.16
CA GLU A 10 -0.89 -4.13 -7.48
C GLU A 10 -1.31 -3.46 -6.15
N MET A 11 -2.57 -3.05 -6.02
CA MET A 11 -3.12 -2.41 -4.82
C MET A 11 -3.67 -3.43 -3.80
N ALA A 12 -4.34 -4.49 -4.28
CA ALA A 12 -4.98 -5.48 -3.42
C ALA A 12 -4.07 -6.06 -2.31
N PRO A 13 -2.78 -6.39 -2.57
CA PRO A 13 -1.90 -6.93 -1.53
C PRO A 13 -1.70 -6.00 -0.33
N ALA A 14 -1.75 -4.67 -0.52
CA ALA A 14 -1.61 -3.71 0.58
C ALA A 14 -2.77 -3.82 1.58
N TYR A 15 -4.00 -3.92 1.06
CA TYR A 15 -5.19 -4.14 1.89
C TYR A 15 -5.17 -5.50 2.58
N VAL A 16 -4.79 -6.55 1.84
CA VAL A 16 -4.69 -7.91 2.40
C VAL A 16 -3.65 -7.98 3.50
N PHE A 17 -2.51 -7.30 3.34
CA PHE A 17 -1.48 -7.20 4.37
C PHE A 17 -2.02 -6.53 5.64
N LEU A 18 -2.64 -5.35 5.51
CA LEU A 18 -3.20 -4.62 6.66
C LEU A 18 -4.33 -5.38 7.37
N ALA A 19 -5.07 -6.21 6.63
CA ALA A 19 -6.09 -7.09 7.20
C ALA A 19 -5.53 -8.40 7.81
N SER A 20 -4.25 -8.69 7.59
CA SER A 20 -3.63 -9.95 8.03
C SER A 20 -3.09 -9.88 9.46
N ALA A 21 -2.87 -11.04 10.07
CA ALA A 21 -2.20 -11.15 11.37
C ALA A 21 -0.77 -10.56 11.37
N ASN A 22 -0.13 -10.46 10.21
CA ASN A 22 1.21 -9.87 10.08
C ASN A 22 1.23 -8.37 10.38
N ALA A 23 0.08 -7.69 10.24
CA ALA A 23 -0.09 -6.28 10.59
C ALA A 23 -0.71 -6.08 11.98
N SER A 24 -0.76 -7.12 12.83
CA SER A 24 -1.46 -7.08 14.13
C SER A 24 -0.98 -6.00 15.11
N PHE A 25 0.23 -5.47 14.91
CA PHE A 25 0.79 -4.38 15.72
C PHE A 25 0.99 -3.07 14.93
N ILE A 26 0.54 -3.02 13.68
CA ILE A 26 0.61 -1.83 12.83
C ILE A 26 -0.73 -1.11 12.89
N THR A 27 -0.76 0.04 13.56
CA THR A 27 -1.97 0.85 13.75
C THR A 27 -1.66 2.34 13.63
N GLY A 28 -2.61 3.11 13.09
CA GLY A 28 -2.45 4.56 12.87
C GLY A 28 -1.43 4.93 11.78
N GLU A 29 -0.93 3.97 11.02
CA GLU A 29 0.08 4.18 9.98
C GLU A 29 -0.55 4.42 8.60
N ILE A 30 0.14 5.20 7.77
CA ILE A 30 -0.22 5.46 6.37
C ILE A 30 0.69 4.60 5.48
N MET A 31 0.11 3.58 4.84
CA MET A 31 0.82 2.71 3.89
C MET A 31 0.81 3.31 2.48
N ASN A 32 2.00 3.55 1.93
CA ASN A 32 2.18 4.30 0.69
C ASN A 32 2.39 3.37 -0.52
N ALA A 33 1.38 3.27 -1.40
CA ALA A 33 1.43 2.49 -2.64
C ALA A 33 1.41 3.40 -3.88
N THR A 34 2.32 4.36 -3.97
CA THR A 34 2.27 5.45 -4.96
C THR A 34 3.03 5.17 -6.26
N GLY A 35 3.62 3.99 -6.42
CA GLY A 35 4.53 3.69 -7.52
C GLY A 35 5.78 4.59 -7.54
N GLY A 36 6.19 5.14 -6.40
CA GLY A 36 7.36 6.01 -6.29
C GLY A 36 7.09 7.48 -6.60
N THR A 37 5.83 7.91 -6.62
CA THR A 37 5.45 9.32 -6.54
C THR A 37 5.53 9.78 -5.08
N PRO A 38 6.28 10.86 -4.75
CA PRO A 38 6.35 11.37 -3.39
C PRO A 38 4.96 11.75 -2.87
N LEU A 39 4.72 11.51 -1.59
CA LEU A 39 3.58 12.08 -0.90
C LEU A 39 3.92 13.48 -0.39
N PRO A 40 2.96 14.41 -0.36
CA PRO A 40 3.13 15.73 0.23
C PRO A 40 3.35 15.69 1.74
#